data_AF-A0A6S6RYD5-F1
#
_entry.id   AF-A0A6S6RYD5-F1
#
_cell.length_a   1.000
_cell.length_b   1.000
_cell.length_c   1.000
_cell.angle_alpha   90.00
_cell.angle_beta   90.00
_cell.angle_gamma   90.00
#
_symmetry.space_group_name_H-M   'P 1'
#
loop_
_entity.id
_entity.type
_entity.pdbx_description
1 polymer ?
#
loop_
_entity_poly.entity_id
_entity_poly.type
_entity_poly.pdbx_seq_one_letter_code
_entity_poly.pdbx_strand_id
1 'polypeptide(L)'
;MVIKNLQIFIRWAKQHEIEFEYLPSSATEFNQLEAMKIADAPNPKSFRLPLLVADFSNLEYLELSWLGLEQLPKWVESCKSLEALSIMGNEIETLPSWIENLSKLEKLDCSSNDLYFLPSSSSSLLELDASYNELEGFGSWEGNFPNLIKLNCSRTRMEEIPSSLLNLQSLKEFICEDSPNLSEFSKELKHKIDLQLQERKKVKDIKQKAYLDAFKRNTLNTYRRYLKEYPEGQYAEEARARIKVKRFKLKINNEVHLELIHPSDAEDTFTIVQKKSFLGLD
;
A
#
# COMPACT_ATOMS: atom_id res chain seq x y z
N MET A 1 15.73 20.17 30.59
CA MET A 1 15.95 20.51 29.17
C MET A 1 14.74 20.12 28.31
N VAL A 2 14.27 18.87 28.37
CA VAL A 2 13.11 18.35 27.62
C VAL A 2 11.82 19.17 27.79
N ILE A 3 11.40 19.50 29.02
CA ILE A 3 10.18 20.28 29.28
C ILE A 3 10.24 21.69 28.67
N LYS A 4 11.43 22.30 28.62
CA LYS A 4 11.61 23.63 28.02
C LYS A 4 11.47 23.55 26.49
N ASN A 5 12.07 22.54 25.86
CA ASN A 5 11.95 22.32 24.41
C ASN A 5 10.51 21.96 24.00
N LEU A 6 9.81 21.21 24.86
CA LEU A 6 8.41 20.88 24.69
C LEU A 6 7.51 22.14 24.67
N GLN A 7 7.63 23.00 25.70
CA GLN A 7 6.80 24.22 25.74
C GLN A 7 7.13 25.15 24.58
N ILE A 8 8.39 25.20 24.15
CA ILE A 8 8.80 25.92 22.95
C ILE A 8 8.12 25.33 21.71
N PHE A 9 8.12 24.01 21.55
CA PHE A 9 7.48 23.32 20.42
C PHE A 9 5.96 23.52 20.42
N ILE A 10 5.27 23.36 21.55
CA ILE A 10 3.81 23.58 21.62
C ILE A 10 3.47 25.04 21.29
N ARG A 11 4.21 26.01 21.86
CA ARG A 11 3.98 27.43 21.55
C ARG A 11 4.24 27.73 20.08
N TRP A 12 5.34 27.19 19.55
CA TRP A 12 5.70 27.31 18.15
C TRP A 12 4.62 26.72 17.25
N ALA A 13 4.13 25.52 17.57
CA ALA A 13 3.11 24.83 16.82
C ALA A 13 1.76 25.57 16.83
N LYS A 14 1.37 26.13 17.98
CA LYS A 14 0.20 27.02 18.08
C LYS A 14 0.35 28.31 17.27
N GLN A 15 1.56 28.88 17.24
CA GLN A 15 1.84 30.11 16.49
C GLN A 15 1.79 29.89 14.97
N HIS A 16 2.12 28.68 14.51
CA HIS A 16 2.19 28.32 13.08
C HIS A 16 1.02 27.42 12.66
N GLU A 17 -0.09 27.47 13.40
CA GLU A 17 -1.34 26.78 13.06
C GLU A 17 -1.17 25.29 12.73
N ILE A 18 -0.27 24.61 13.44
CA ILE A 18 0.01 23.20 13.22
C ILE A 18 -1.17 22.35 13.67
N GLU A 19 -1.61 21.49 12.77
CA GLU A 19 -2.72 20.58 12.99
C GLU A 19 -2.21 19.29 13.65
N PHE A 20 -2.68 19.05 14.87
CA PHE A 20 -2.58 17.74 15.54
C PHE A 20 -3.99 17.22 15.75
N GLU A 21 -4.17 15.91 15.74
CA GLU A 21 -5.42 15.29 16.21
C GLU A 21 -5.69 15.65 17.68
N TYR A 22 -4.63 15.70 18.49
CA TYR A 22 -4.65 16.18 19.86
C TYR A 22 -3.39 16.98 20.17
N LEU A 23 -3.52 18.16 20.76
CA LEU A 23 -2.37 19.01 21.14
C LEU A 23 -1.75 18.44 22.43
N PRO A 24 -0.57 17.80 22.38
CA PRO A 24 0.02 17.17 23.54
C PRO A 24 0.35 18.22 24.61
N SER A 25 -0.05 17.95 25.85
CA SER A 25 0.21 18.82 27.00
C SER A 25 1.52 18.47 27.71
N SER A 26 2.05 17.27 27.46
CA SER A 26 3.29 16.74 28.01
C SER A 26 4.16 16.06 26.93
N ALA A 27 5.47 15.94 27.14
CA ALA A 27 6.39 15.29 26.20
C ALA A 27 6.09 13.80 26.04
N THR A 28 5.44 13.20 27.04
CA THR A 28 5.02 11.81 27.06
C THR A 28 3.76 11.56 26.24
N GLU A 29 2.95 12.57 25.91
CA GLU A 29 1.75 12.41 25.08
C GLU A 29 2.05 12.34 23.57
N PHE A 30 3.27 12.68 23.14
CA PHE A 30 3.66 12.58 21.72
C PHE A 30 3.68 11.15 21.21
N ASN A 31 3.88 10.18 22.11
CA ASN A 31 3.78 8.76 21.76
C ASN A 31 2.32 8.31 21.55
N GLN A 32 1.31 9.17 21.72
CA GLN A 32 -0.08 8.84 21.39
C GLN A 32 -0.51 9.43 20.06
N LEU A 33 0.35 10.24 19.42
CA LEU A 33 0.03 10.86 18.14
C LEU A 33 0.22 9.85 17.02
N GLU A 34 -0.85 9.62 16.26
CA GLU A 34 -0.85 8.78 15.06
C GLU A 34 -0.70 9.63 13.79
N ALA A 35 -1.15 10.89 13.81
CA ALA A 35 -1.06 11.81 12.69
C ALA A 35 -0.56 13.21 13.08
N MET A 36 0.30 13.79 12.25
CA MET A 36 0.78 15.17 12.38
C MET A 36 0.88 15.85 11.01
N LYS A 37 0.38 17.08 10.93
CA LYS A 37 0.52 17.90 9.74
C LYS A 37 1.04 19.30 10.05
N ILE A 38 2.13 19.65 9.37
CA ILE A 38 2.79 20.95 9.42
C ILE A 38 2.80 21.49 8.00
N ALA A 39 1.98 22.52 7.73
CA ALA A 39 1.85 23.15 6.41
C ALA A 39 1.80 24.68 6.57
N ASP A 40 1.99 25.42 5.48
CA ASP A 40 1.75 26.87 5.38
C ASP A 40 2.53 27.75 6.39
N ALA A 41 3.78 27.42 6.67
CA ALA A 41 4.59 28.23 7.59
C ALA A 41 4.92 29.61 6.99
N PRO A 42 4.71 30.72 7.73
CA PRO A 42 5.03 32.07 7.26
C PRO A 42 6.54 32.23 7.09
N ASN A 43 7.00 32.12 5.84
CA ASN A 43 8.37 32.29 5.36
C ASN A 43 9.32 31.05 5.51
N PRO A 44 9.45 30.23 4.44
CA PRO A 44 10.25 29.00 4.43
C PRO A 44 11.72 29.20 4.83
N LYS A 45 12.34 30.33 4.46
CA LYS A 45 13.79 30.56 4.67
C LYS A 45 14.22 30.73 6.14
N SER A 46 13.26 30.89 7.05
CA SER A 46 13.53 30.98 8.50
C SER A 46 12.99 29.79 9.28
N PHE A 47 12.35 28.85 8.57
CA PHE A 47 11.65 27.75 9.17
C PHE A 47 12.65 26.72 9.71
N ARG A 48 12.74 26.63 11.03
CA ARG A 48 13.48 25.57 11.71
C ARG A 48 12.53 24.87 12.66
N LEU A 49 12.22 23.61 12.35
CA LEU A 49 11.54 22.73 13.28
C LEU A 49 12.35 22.71 14.59
N PRO A 50 11.73 22.99 15.75
CA PRO A 50 12.43 22.93 17.02
C PRO A 50 13.09 21.55 17.16
N LEU A 51 14.34 21.52 17.65
CA LEU A 51 15.01 20.27 18.02
C LEU A 51 14.25 19.65 19.20
N LEU A 52 13.26 18.83 18.87
CA LEU A 52 12.43 18.16 19.83
C LEU A 52 13.10 16.85 20.23
N VAL A 53 13.22 16.65 21.54
CA VAL A 53 13.58 15.37 22.15
C VAL A 53 12.25 14.78 22.65
N ALA A 54 11.39 14.40 21.73
CA ALA A 54 10.13 13.71 22.03
C ALA A 54 10.10 12.39 21.24
N ASP A 55 9.37 11.44 21.80
CA ASP A 55 9.19 10.13 21.19
C ASP A 55 7.93 10.16 20.32
N PHE A 56 8.12 9.96 19.02
CA PHE A 56 7.07 9.88 18.01
C PHE A 56 6.90 8.45 17.48
N SER A 57 7.26 7.45 18.27
CA SER A 57 7.26 6.04 17.85
C SER A 57 5.95 5.55 17.24
N ASN A 58 4.82 6.16 17.61
CA ASN A 58 3.47 5.77 17.18
C ASN A 58 2.92 6.65 16.05
N LEU A 59 3.69 7.62 15.56
CA LEU A 59 3.27 8.45 14.44
C LEU A 59 3.24 7.61 13.16
N GLU A 60 2.06 7.51 12.54
CA GLU A 60 1.78 6.74 11.32
C GLU A 60 1.73 7.67 10.09
N TYR A 61 1.24 8.91 10.24
CA TYR A 61 1.18 9.91 9.18
C TYR A 61 1.92 11.20 9.57
N LEU A 62 2.82 11.65 8.69
CA LEU A 62 3.55 12.90 8.85
C LEU A 62 3.57 13.72 7.56
N GLU A 63 3.05 14.93 7.63
CA GLU A 63 3.05 15.92 6.55
C GLU A 63 3.93 17.12 6.94
N LEU A 64 4.97 17.39 6.15
CA LEU A 64 5.94 18.46 6.33
C LEU A 64 6.12 19.29 5.04
N SER A 65 5.03 19.55 4.32
CA SER A 65 5.08 20.15 2.98
C SER A 65 5.11 21.68 3.00
N TRP A 66 5.78 22.26 2.01
CA TRP A 66 5.87 23.72 1.80
C TRP A 66 6.49 24.47 2.98
N LEU A 67 7.49 23.85 3.61
CA LEU A 67 8.14 24.37 4.80
C LEU A 67 9.52 24.97 4.54
N GLY A 68 10.05 24.86 3.31
CA GLY A 68 11.40 25.32 2.99
C GLY A 68 12.50 24.53 3.69
N LEU A 69 12.24 23.25 3.95
CA LEU A 69 13.23 22.39 4.59
C LEU A 69 14.38 22.14 3.60
N GLU A 70 15.60 22.50 4.00
CA GLU A 70 16.81 22.07 3.28
C GLU A 70 17.17 20.60 3.60
N GLN A 71 16.74 20.11 4.77
CA GLN A 71 17.00 18.76 5.25
C GLN A 71 15.83 18.24 6.07
N LEU A 72 15.61 16.92 6.01
CA LEU A 72 14.64 16.25 6.85
C LEU A 72 15.11 16.23 8.32
N PRO A 73 14.31 16.68 9.29
CA PRO A 73 14.73 16.75 10.69
C PRO A 73 15.05 15.37 11.28
N LYS A 74 16.12 15.30 12.07
CA LYS A 74 16.59 14.02 12.63
C LYS A 74 15.60 13.31 13.56
N TRP A 75 14.64 14.02 14.16
CA TRP A 75 13.62 13.37 15.00
C TRP A 75 12.67 12.47 14.19
N VAL A 76 12.53 12.69 12.87
CA VAL A 76 11.72 11.81 11.99
C VAL A 76 12.26 10.38 12.00
N GLU A 77 13.56 10.19 12.21
CA GLU A 77 14.20 8.86 12.38
C GLU A 77 13.55 8.02 13.51
N SER A 78 12.98 8.68 14.52
CA SER A 78 12.32 8.03 15.66
C SER A 78 10.88 7.57 15.39
N CYS A 79 10.28 7.99 14.27
CA CYS A 79 8.89 7.65 13.91
C CYS A 79 8.82 6.23 13.36
N LYS A 80 9.01 5.21 14.23
CA LYS A 80 9.11 3.80 13.81
C LYS A 80 7.80 3.20 13.29
N SER A 81 6.67 3.84 13.57
CA SER A 81 5.36 3.43 13.04
C SER A 81 4.96 4.16 11.77
N LEU A 82 5.82 5.02 11.21
CA LEU A 82 5.45 5.87 10.08
C LEU A 82 5.11 5.04 8.84
N GLU A 83 3.89 5.20 8.35
CA GLU A 83 3.33 4.54 7.17
C GLU A 83 3.28 5.49 5.96
N ALA A 84 3.07 6.79 6.21
CA ALA A 84 3.01 7.80 5.17
C ALA A 84 3.79 9.07 5.57
N LEU A 85 4.70 9.48 4.70
CA LEU A 85 5.50 10.70 4.84
C LEU A 85 5.33 11.57 3.59
N SER A 86 4.96 12.83 3.79
CA SER A 86 4.97 13.84 2.76
C SER A 86 5.90 14.98 3.15
N ILE A 87 6.83 15.30 2.26
CA ILE A 87 7.81 16.38 2.35
C ILE A 87 7.78 17.23 1.08
N MET A 88 6.62 17.28 0.43
CA MET A 88 6.41 17.95 -0.84
C MET A 88 6.76 19.45 -0.76
N GLY A 89 7.34 20.01 -1.82
CA GLY A 89 7.49 21.47 -1.92
C GLY A 89 8.51 22.05 -0.94
N ASN A 90 9.60 21.32 -0.68
CA ASN A 90 10.71 21.78 0.15
C ASN A 90 11.97 22.01 -0.72
N GLU A 91 13.11 22.30 -0.08
CA GLU A 91 14.40 22.60 -0.72
C GLU A 91 15.40 21.46 -0.41
N ILE A 92 14.91 20.20 -0.32
CA ILE A 92 15.71 19.06 0.11
C ILE A 92 16.53 18.52 -1.06
N GLU A 93 17.86 18.57 -0.95
CA GLU A 93 18.78 18.04 -1.97
C GLU A 93 19.07 16.54 -1.82
N THR A 94 19.03 16.03 -0.58
CA THR A 94 19.32 14.62 -0.29
C THR A 94 18.42 14.08 0.82
N LEU A 95 17.88 12.88 0.60
CA LEU A 95 17.20 12.14 1.65
C LEU A 95 18.23 11.46 2.56
N PRO A 96 18.06 11.52 3.89
CA PRO A 96 19.01 10.90 4.80
C PRO A 96 18.93 9.38 4.76
N SER A 97 20.06 8.70 4.90
CA SER A 97 20.14 7.23 4.78
C SER A 97 19.23 6.46 5.75
N TRP A 98 18.88 7.05 6.90
CA TRP A 98 17.97 6.42 7.85
C TRP A 98 16.53 6.29 7.33
N ILE A 99 16.15 6.97 6.25
CA ILE A 99 14.82 6.83 5.63
C ILE A 99 14.57 5.39 5.15
N GLU A 100 15.64 4.70 4.76
CA GLU A 100 15.62 3.30 4.33
C GLU A 100 15.26 2.34 5.49
N ASN A 101 15.45 2.79 6.75
CA ASN A 101 15.16 2.01 7.94
C ASN A 101 13.73 2.19 8.46
N LEU A 102 12.89 3.01 7.81
CA LEU A 102 11.48 3.16 8.15
C LEU A 102 10.69 1.96 7.60
N SER A 103 10.73 0.84 8.32
CA SER A 103 10.24 -0.47 7.86
C SER A 103 8.72 -0.59 7.67
N LYS A 104 7.97 0.45 8.02
CA LYS A 104 6.52 0.55 7.84
C LYS A 104 6.14 1.60 6.80
N LEU A 105 7.08 2.37 6.27
CA LEU A 105 6.79 3.47 5.36
C LEU A 105 6.30 2.90 4.03
N GLU A 106 5.01 3.02 3.77
CA GLU A 106 4.34 2.56 2.56
C GLU A 106 4.25 3.66 1.50
N LYS A 107 4.15 4.93 1.93
CA LYS A 107 4.00 6.08 1.02
C LYS A 107 5.02 7.16 1.33
N LEU A 108 5.75 7.58 0.30
CA LEU A 108 6.66 8.72 0.36
C LEU A 108 6.33 9.69 -0.78
N ASP A 109 5.90 10.90 -0.42
CA ASP A 109 5.83 12.03 -1.34
C ASP A 109 7.00 12.97 -1.05
N CYS A 110 7.98 12.96 -1.95
CA CYS A 110 9.11 13.88 -1.95
C CYS A 110 9.15 14.72 -3.23
N SER A 111 7.98 14.95 -3.83
CA SER A 111 7.86 15.74 -5.04
C SER A 111 8.15 17.23 -4.80
N SER A 112 8.51 17.97 -5.85
CA SER A 112 8.81 19.41 -5.77
C SER A 112 9.90 19.71 -4.73
N ASN A 113 11.04 19.05 -4.87
CA ASN A 113 12.26 19.26 -4.07
C ASN A 113 13.47 19.40 -5.03
N ASP A 114 14.68 19.48 -4.48
CA ASP A 114 15.93 19.57 -5.24
C ASP A 114 16.71 18.24 -5.24
N LEU A 115 16.01 17.09 -5.12
CA LEU A 115 16.66 15.79 -4.94
C LEU A 115 17.45 15.38 -6.18
N TYR A 116 18.71 14.99 -5.97
CA TYR A 116 19.59 14.43 -7.00
C TYR A 116 19.52 12.90 -7.11
N PHE A 117 19.22 12.23 -5.99
CA PHE A 117 19.14 10.77 -5.90
C PHE A 117 17.94 10.33 -5.06
N LEU A 118 17.40 9.17 -5.42
CA LEU A 118 16.41 8.45 -4.63
C LEU A 118 17.09 7.58 -3.55
N PRO A 119 16.37 7.13 -2.51
CA PRO A 119 16.91 6.15 -1.57
C PRO A 119 17.35 4.87 -2.30
N SER A 120 18.38 4.19 -1.82
CA SER A 120 18.91 3.01 -2.52
C SER A 120 17.97 1.80 -2.41
N SER A 121 17.17 1.75 -1.35
CA SER A 121 16.23 0.66 -1.07
C SER A 121 15.08 1.05 -0.15
N SER A 122 14.00 0.26 -0.20
CA SER A 122 12.98 0.21 0.84
C SER A 122 12.23 -1.11 0.78
N SER A 123 12.10 -1.76 1.94
CA SER A 123 11.36 -3.02 2.06
C SER A 123 9.84 -2.82 2.15
N SER A 124 9.37 -1.63 2.48
CA SER A 124 7.95 -1.34 2.75
C SER A 124 7.28 -0.44 1.72
N LEU A 125 8.03 0.38 0.98
CA LEU A 125 7.43 1.38 0.09
C LEU A 125 6.57 0.74 -1.01
N LEU A 126 5.32 1.21 -1.08
CA LEU A 126 4.31 0.88 -2.07
C LEU A 126 4.17 2.00 -3.10
N GLU A 127 4.27 3.25 -2.65
CA GLU A 127 4.11 4.44 -3.50
C GLU A 127 5.24 5.43 -3.24
N LEU A 128 5.92 5.84 -4.31
CA LEU A 128 6.94 6.89 -4.29
C LEU A 128 6.61 7.94 -5.35
N ASP A 129 6.40 9.18 -4.90
CA ASP A 129 6.39 10.35 -5.77
C ASP A 129 7.66 11.18 -5.55
N ALA A 130 8.50 11.23 -6.58
CA ALA A 130 9.70 12.03 -6.65
C ALA A 130 9.69 12.93 -7.89
N SER A 131 8.50 13.28 -8.39
CA SER A 131 8.37 14.21 -9.51
C SER A 131 8.83 15.62 -9.15
N TYR A 132 9.15 16.44 -10.17
CA TYR A 132 9.67 17.80 -9.97
C TYR A 132 10.88 17.83 -9.03
N ASN A 133 11.93 17.09 -9.40
CA ASN A 133 13.21 17.03 -8.70
C ASN A 133 14.37 17.11 -9.70
N GLU A 134 15.60 17.20 -9.19
CA GLU A 134 16.82 17.31 -9.99
C GLU A 134 17.49 15.95 -10.27
N LEU A 135 16.70 14.87 -10.24
CA LEU A 135 17.17 13.51 -10.47
C LEU A 135 17.79 13.38 -11.87
N GLU A 136 19.10 13.14 -11.97
CA GLU A 136 19.79 12.84 -13.24
C GLU A 136 19.68 11.36 -13.63
N GLY A 137 19.28 10.53 -12.67
CA GLY A 137 19.02 9.12 -12.85
C GLY A 137 18.64 8.49 -11.51
N PHE A 138 18.70 7.17 -11.47
CA PHE A 138 18.32 6.40 -10.29
C PHE A 138 19.48 6.16 -9.31
N GLY A 139 20.72 6.56 -9.65
CA GLY A 139 21.88 6.43 -8.76
C GLY A 139 22.13 4.97 -8.35
N SER A 140 22.30 4.72 -7.05
CA SER A 140 22.49 3.40 -6.44
C SER A 140 21.19 2.61 -6.20
N TRP A 141 20.07 3.04 -6.78
CA TRP A 141 18.81 2.31 -6.76
C TRP A 141 18.93 1.06 -7.65
N GLU A 142 19.29 -0.07 -7.06
CA GLU A 142 19.43 -1.34 -7.80
C GLU A 142 18.09 -2.09 -7.97
N GLY A 143 16.96 -1.39 -7.84
CA GLY A 143 15.62 -2.00 -7.90
C GLY A 143 15.22 -2.70 -6.60
N ASN A 144 15.84 -2.35 -5.47
CA ASN A 144 15.57 -2.93 -4.16
C ASN A 144 14.29 -2.35 -3.51
N PHE A 145 13.18 -2.48 -4.22
CA PHE A 145 11.85 -2.01 -3.84
C PHE A 145 10.81 -3.09 -4.16
N PRO A 146 10.85 -4.24 -3.47
CA PRO A 146 10.10 -5.44 -3.84
C PRO A 146 8.57 -5.23 -3.87
N ASN A 147 8.08 -4.27 -3.08
CA ASN A 147 6.66 -4.01 -2.92
C ASN A 147 6.17 -2.77 -3.67
N LEU A 148 7.02 -2.05 -4.40
CA LEU A 148 6.65 -0.80 -5.03
C LEU A 148 5.61 -1.03 -6.13
N ILE A 149 4.47 -0.35 -5.98
CA ILE A 149 3.31 -0.43 -6.86
C ILE A 149 3.29 0.78 -7.81
N LYS A 150 3.63 1.96 -7.29
CA LYS A 150 3.60 3.22 -8.02
C LYS A 150 4.91 3.98 -7.85
N LEU A 151 5.47 4.40 -8.97
CA LEU A 151 6.63 5.28 -9.03
C LEU A 151 6.34 6.45 -9.97
N ASN A 152 6.46 7.67 -9.46
CA ASN A 152 6.42 8.88 -10.25
C ASN A 152 7.77 9.61 -10.16
N CYS A 153 8.42 9.82 -11.30
CA CYS A 153 9.65 10.59 -11.45
C CYS A 153 9.55 11.55 -12.64
N SER A 154 8.35 12.07 -12.89
CA SER A 154 8.07 13.05 -13.94
C SER A 154 8.78 14.38 -13.67
N ARG A 155 9.11 15.12 -14.74
CA ARG A 155 9.75 16.44 -14.66
C ARG A 155 11.01 16.40 -13.84
N THR A 156 11.90 15.51 -14.25
CA THR A 156 13.22 15.31 -13.67
C THR A 156 14.28 15.52 -14.74
N ARG A 157 15.54 15.63 -14.34
CA ARG A 157 16.69 15.75 -15.25
C ARG A 157 17.20 14.41 -15.75
N MET A 158 16.41 13.33 -15.61
CA MET A 158 16.88 11.98 -15.84
C MET A 158 17.33 11.78 -17.28
N GLU A 159 18.54 11.25 -17.43
CA GLU A 159 19.10 10.85 -18.73
C GLU A 159 18.88 9.35 -18.99
N GLU A 160 18.81 8.58 -17.91
CA GLU A 160 18.76 7.13 -17.93
C GLU A 160 17.63 6.55 -17.08
N ILE A 161 16.98 5.52 -17.62
CA ILE A 161 16.06 4.64 -16.89
C ILE A 161 16.77 3.30 -16.73
N PRO A 162 16.91 2.74 -15.50
CA PRO A 162 17.62 1.50 -15.29
C PRO A 162 16.75 0.31 -15.71
N SER A 163 17.37 -0.69 -16.31
CA SER A 163 16.69 -1.94 -16.70
C SER A 163 16.14 -2.73 -15.50
N SER A 164 16.65 -2.46 -14.29
CA SER A 164 16.15 -3.03 -13.03
C SER A 164 14.66 -2.74 -12.76
N LEU A 165 14.09 -1.66 -13.32
CA LEU A 165 12.65 -1.40 -13.21
C LEU A 165 11.78 -2.52 -13.80
N LEU A 166 12.27 -3.23 -14.83
CA LEU A 166 11.56 -4.39 -15.40
C LEU A 166 11.42 -5.55 -14.42
N ASN A 167 12.29 -5.61 -13.40
CA ASN A 167 12.32 -6.67 -12.40
C ASN A 167 11.32 -6.42 -11.26
N LEU A 168 10.78 -5.20 -11.13
CA LEU A 168 9.79 -4.85 -10.10
C LEU A 168 8.45 -5.54 -10.40
N GLN A 169 8.22 -6.71 -9.79
CA GLN A 169 7.02 -7.52 -10.02
C GLN A 169 5.74 -6.85 -9.53
N SER A 170 5.85 -6.06 -8.46
CA SER A 170 4.72 -5.36 -7.83
C SER A 170 4.31 -4.09 -8.56
N LEU A 171 5.18 -3.56 -9.43
CA LEU A 171 4.96 -2.28 -10.11
C LEU A 171 3.78 -2.38 -11.08
N LYS A 172 2.87 -1.42 -10.96
CA LYS A 172 1.64 -1.29 -11.76
C LYS A 172 1.57 0.05 -12.49
N GLU A 173 2.28 1.04 -12.00
CA GLU A 173 2.26 2.41 -12.50
C GLU A 173 3.66 3.01 -12.43
N PHE A 174 4.18 3.37 -13.59
CA PHE A 174 5.44 4.09 -13.73
C PHE A 174 5.13 5.37 -14.51
N ILE A 175 5.40 6.53 -13.92
CA ILE A 175 5.14 7.83 -14.51
C ILE A 175 6.46 8.58 -14.61
N CYS A 176 6.80 9.01 -15.82
CA CYS A 176 8.04 9.71 -16.13
C CYS A 176 7.77 10.69 -17.27
N GLU A 177 6.82 11.60 -17.06
CA GLU A 177 6.42 12.60 -18.06
C GLU A 177 7.39 13.78 -18.03
N ASP A 178 7.57 14.46 -19.16
CA ASP A 178 8.37 15.69 -19.26
C ASP A 178 9.81 15.58 -18.69
N SER A 179 10.50 14.47 -18.98
CA SER A 179 11.95 14.30 -18.75
C SER A 179 12.71 14.47 -20.08
N PRO A 180 13.13 15.69 -20.46
CA PRO A 180 13.59 16.01 -21.81
C PRO A 180 14.95 15.39 -22.16
N ASN A 181 15.77 15.05 -21.15
CA ASN A 181 17.13 14.57 -21.34
C ASN A 181 17.23 13.05 -21.53
N LEU A 182 16.11 12.33 -21.55
CA LEU A 182 16.11 10.88 -21.71
C LEU A 182 16.79 10.47 -23.01
N SER A 183 17.83 9.65 -22.87
CA SER A 183 18.48 8.97 -24.00
C SER A 183 17.48 8.13 -24.81
N GLU A 184 17.75 7.91 -26.08
CA GLU A 184 16.85 7.13 -26.96
C GLU A 184 16.66 5.70 -26.45
N PHE A 185 17.72 5.10 -25.90
CA PHE A 185 17.66 3.80 -25.23
C PHE A 185 16.68 3.82 -24.04
N SER A 186 16.70 4.88 -23.24
CA SER A 186 15.82 5.01 -22.08
C SER A 186 14.36 5.23 -22.49
N LYS A 187 14.11 5.91 -23.62
CA LYS A 187 12.76 5.98 -24.20
C LYS A 187 12.26 4.61 -24.66
N GLU A 188 13.11 3.81 -25.30
CA GLU A 188 12.76 2.43 -25.69
C GLU A 188 12.47 1.58 -24.45
N LEU A 189 13.30 1.69 -23.41
CA LEU A 189 13.10 0.96 -22.16
C LEU A 189 11.80 1.38 -21.46
N LYS A 190 11.51 2.68 -21.39
CA LYS A 190 10.23 3.19 -20.90
C LYS A 190 9.06 2.58 -21.65
N HIS A 191 9.13 2.54 -22.98
CA HIS A 191 8.10 1.91 -23.80
C HIS A 191 7.91 0.42 -23.46
N LYS A 192 9.00 -0.33 -23.25
CA LYS A 192 8.94 -1.73 -22.81
C LYS A 192 8.28 -1.88 -21.44
N ILE A 193 8.61 -1.01 -20.49
CA ILE A 193 7.97 -0.98 -19.16
C ILE A 193 6.47 -0.73 -19.32
N ASP A 194 6.08 0.28 -20.09
CA ASP A 194 4.67 0.63 -20.31
C ASP A 194 3.88 -0.54 -20.93
N LEU A 195 4.45 -1.22 -21.92
CA LEU A 195 3.85 -2.42 -22.51
C LEU A 195 3.67 -3.53 -21.48
N GLN A 196 4.70 -3.83 -20.68
CA GLN A 196 4.64 -4.84 -19.63
C GLN A 196 3.55 -4.51 -18.59
N LEU A 197 3.45 -3.24 -18.17
CA LEU A 197 2.43 -2.78 -17.23
C LEU A 197 1.02 -2.89 -17.82
N GLN A 198 0.84 -2.57 -19.11
CA GLN A 198 -0.44 -2.76 -19.81
C GLN A 198 -0.84 -4.23 -19.91
N GLU A 199 0.10 -5.13 -20.19
CA GLU A 199 -0.16 -6.58 -20.23
C GLU A 199 -0.59 -7.11 -18.86
N ARG A 200 0.10 -6.70 -17.78
CA ARG A 200 -0.28 -7.05 -16.40
C ARG A 200 -1.71 -6.59 -16.08
N LYS A 201 -2.11 -5.39 -16.50
CA LYS A 201 -3.48 -4.88 -16.36
C LYS A 201 -4.51 -5.71 -17.14
N LYS A 202 -4.25 -6.02 -18.41
CA LYS A 202 -5.12 -6.86 -19.24
C LYS A 202 -5.34 -8.26 -18.64
N VAL A 203 -4.28 -8.89 -18.13
CA VAL A 203 -4.37 -10.21 -17.48
C VAL A 203 -5.27 -10.15 -16.24
N LYS A 204 -5.19 -9.07 -15.45
CA LYS A 204 -6.07 -8.86 -14.29
C LYS A 204 -7.54 -8.76 -14.71
N ASP A 205 -7.83 -8.00 -15.77
CA ASP A 205 -9.19 -7.84 -16.28
C ASP A 205 -9.77 -9.15 -16.81
N ILE A 206 -8.96 -9.95 -17.52
CA ILE A 206 -9.35 -11.29 -18.00
C ILE A 206 -9.68 -12.20 -16.80
N LYS A 207 -8.82 -12.25 -15.79
CA LYS A 207 -9.04 -13.05 -14.56
C LYS A 207 -10.33 -12.61 -13.85
N GLN A 208 -10.60 -11.31 -13.79
CA GLN A 208 -11.81 -10.75 -13.19
C GLN A 208 -13.07 -11.07 -13.98
N LYS A 209 -13.03 -10.90 -15.30
CA LYS A 209 -14.16 -11.25 -16.17
C LYS A 209 -14.49 -12.74 -16.08
N ALA A 210 -13.48 -13.62 -16.12
CA ALA A 210 -13.67 -15.07 -15.98
C ALA A 210 -14.32 -15.44 -14.63
N TYR A 211 -13.91 -14.79 -13.54
CA TYR A 211 -14.52 -14.99 -12.24
C TYR A 211 -15.98 -14.50 -12.20
N LEU A 212 -16.26 -13.31 -12.72
CA LEU A 212 -17.62 -12.75 -12.79
C LEU A 212 -18.56 -13.62 -13.63
N ASP A 213 -18.09 -14.20 -14.73
CA ASP A 213 -18.87 -15.14 -15.53
C ASP A 213 -19.17 -16.44 -14.76
N ALA A 214 -18.20 -16.95 -14.00
CA ALA A 214 -18.40 -18.09 -13.10
C ALA A 214 -19.40 -17.77 -11.97
N PHE A 215 -19.33 -16.55 -11.44
CA PHE A 215 -20.23 -16.03 -10.41
C PHE A 215 -21.66 -15.88 -10.91
N LYS A 216 -21.86 -15.28 -12.10
CA LYS A 216 -23.18 -15.11 -12.74
C LYS A 216 -23.89 -16.45 -12.95
N ARG A 217 -23.15 -17.44 -13.46
CA ARG A 217 -23.69 -18.80 -13.67
C ARG A 217 -23.91 -19.54 -12.35
N ASN A 218 -23.08 -19.22 -11.35
CA ASN A 218 -23.17 -19.73 -9.98
C ASN A 218 -23.28 -21.26 -9.89
N THR A 219 -22.45 -22.02 -10.61
CA THR A 219 -22.46 -23.50 -10.57
C THR A 219 -21.14 -24.06 -10.09
N LEU A 220 -21.14 -25.29 -9.56
CA LEU A 220 -19.89 -25.97 -9.17
C LEU A 220 -18.91 -26.09 -10.34
N ASN A 221 -19.41 -26.43 -11.53
CA ASN A 221 -18.57 -26.64 -12.70
C ASN A 221 -17.95 -25.34 -13.21
N THR A 222 -18.64 -24.21 -13.12
CA THR A 222 -18.10 -22.92 -13.56
C THR A 222 -16.99 -22.43 -12.65
N TYR A 223 -17.14 -22.56 -11.32
CA TYR A 223 -16.04 -22.24 -10.39
C TYR A 223 -14.86 -23.20 -10.52
N ARG A 224 -15.10 -24.50 -10.76
CA ARG A 224 -14.02 -25.48 -11.02
C ARG A 224 -13.25 -25.16 -12.30
N ARG A 225 -13.96 -24.77 -13.36
CA ARG A 225 -13.33 -24.35 -14.62
C ARG A 225 -12.47 -23.12 -14.42
N TYR A 226 -13.00 -22.11 -13.72
CA TYR A 226 -12.23 -20.92 -13.34
C TYR A 226 -10.96 -21.31 -12.56
N LEU A 227 -11.06 -22.17 -11.54
CA LEU A 227 -9.91 -22.61 -10.74
C LEU A 227 -8.93 -23.51 -11.50
N LYS A 228 -9.37 -24.21 -12.56
CA LYS A 228 -8.48 -24.98 -13.44
C LYS A 228 -7.63 -24.05 -14.29
N GLU A 229 -8.22 -22.97 -14.79
CA GLU A 229 -7.53 -21.95 -15.59
C GLU A 229 -6.71 -20.97 -14.72
N TYR A 230 -7.17 -20.69 -13.48
CA TYR A 230 -6.59 -19.71 -12.56
C TYR A 230 -6.54 -20.23 -11.10
N PRO A 231 -5.69 -21.24 -10.81
CA PRO A 231 -5.66 -21.89 -9.50
C PRO A 231 -5.20 -20.98 -8.36
N GLU A 232 -4.33 -20.00 -8.65
CA GLU A 232 -3.81 -18.99 -7.72
C GLU A 232 -4.25 -17.56 -8.08
N GLY A 233 -5.38 -17.42 -8.80
CA GLY A 233 -5.94 -16.11 -9.13
C GLY A 233 -6.41 -15.33 -7.89
N GLN A 234 -6.52 -14.01 -8.01
CA GLN A 234 -6.99 -13.13 -6.92
C GLN A 234 -8.36 -13.52 -6.33
N TYR A 235 -9.20 -14.23 -7.09
CA TYR A 235 -10.52 -14.73 -6.65
C TYR A 235 -10.55 -16.23 -6.38
N ALA A 236 -9.39 -16.91 -6.35
CA ALA A 236 -9.32 -18.36 -6.19
C ALA A 236 -9.88 -18.82 -4.83
N GLU A 237 -9.53 -18.13 -3.74
CA GLU A 237 -10.04 -18.45 -2.40
C GLU A 237 -11.56 -18.29 -2.31
N GLU A 238 -12.12 -17.21 -2.88
CA GLU A 238 -13.57 -17.01 -2.90
C GLU A 238 -14.28 -18.08 -3.73
N ALA A 239 -13.72 -18.44 -4.90
CA ALA A 239 -14.24 -19.52 -5.73
C ALA A 239 -14.22 -20.88 -5.01
N ARG A 240 -13.14 -21.19 -4.27
CA ARG A 240 -13.02 -22.41 -3.44
C ARG A 240 -14.06 -22.43 -2.33
N ALA A 241 -14.26 -21.31 -1.63
CA ALA A 241 -15.28 -21.16 -0.59
C ALA A 241 -16.70 -21.41 -1.13
N ARG A 242 -17.03 -20.85 -2.30
CA ARG A 242 -18.33 -21.07 -2.95
C ARG A 242 -18.56 -22.52 -3.37
N ILE A 243 -17.53 -23.20 -3.85
CA ILE A 243 -17.58 -24.65 -4.14
C ILE A 243 -17.89 -25.43 -2.86
N LYS A 244 -17.25 -25.10 -1.73
CA LYS A 244 -17.48 -25.76 -0.43
C LYS A 244 -18.92 -25.60 0.04
N VAL A 245 -19.45 -24.37 0.01
CA VAL A 245 -20.85 -24.09 0.40
C VAL A 245 -21.84 -24.84 -0.50
N LYS A 246 -21.63 -24.86 -1.82
CA LYS A 246 -22.53 -25.58 -2.74
C LYS A 246 -22.48 -27.09 -2.57
N ARG A 247 -21.30 -27.67 -2.33
CA ARG A 247 -21.17 -29.10 -1.99
C ARG A 247 -21.92 -29.44 -0.71
N PHE A 248 -21.86 -28.58 0.30
CA PHE A 248 -22.59 -28.78 1.55
C PHE A 248 -24.11 -28.75 1.34
N LYS A 249 -24.63 -27.76 0.58
CA LYS A 249 -26.06 -27.71 0.22
C LYS A 249 -26.53 -28.92 -0.60
N LEU A 250 -25.70 -29.42 -1.52
CA LEU A 250 -26.01 -30.64 -2.30
C LEU A 250 -26.03 -31.90 -1.43
N LYS A 251 -25.13 -32.02 -0.45
CA LYS A 251 -25.16 -33.13 0.51
C LYS A 251 -26.44 -33.13 1.33
N ILE A 252 -26.86 -31.97 1.85
CA ILE A 252 -28.12 -31.83 2.58
C ILE A 252 -29.32 -32.22 1.69
N ASN A 253 -29.40 -31.68 0.47
CA ASN A 253 -30.52 -31.99 -0.42
C ASN A 253 -30.58 -33.49 -0.82
N ASN A 254 -29.44 -34.15 -0.98
CA ASN A 254 -29.39 -35.58 -1.27
C ASN A 254 -29.69 -36.45 -0.03
N GLU A 255 -29.41 -35.96 1.18
CA GLU A 255 -29.78 -36.63 2.44
C GLU A 255 -31.26 -36.41 2.82
N VAL A 256 -31.93 -35.40 2.25
CA VAL A 256 -33.35 -35.06 2.54
C VAL A 256 -34.34 -35.73 1.56
N HIS A 257 -33.88 -36.59 0.65
CA HIS A 257 -34.77 -37.48 -0.11
C HIS A 257 -35.26 -38.66 0.75
N LEU A 258 -36.13 -38.38 1.72
CA LEU A 258 -37.05 -39.37 2.28
C LEU A 258 -38.35 -39.32 1.47
N GLU A 259 -38.69 -40.44 0.84
CA GLU A 259 -39.91 -40.62 0.06
C GLU A 259 -41.15 -40.27 0.90
N LEU A 260 -42.07 -39.50 0.30
CA LEU A 260 -43.44 -39.40 0.77
C LEU A 260 -44.12 -40.75 0.49
N ILE A 261 -44.06 -41.66 1.47
CA ILE A 261 -44.93 -42.84 1.46
C ILE A 261 -46.34 -42.36 1.82
N HIS A 262 -47.25 -42.45 0.86
CA HIS A 262 -48.68 -42.24 1.10
C HIS A 262 -49.18 -43.29 2.11
N PRO A 263 -49.88 -42.91 3.20
CA PRO A 263 -50.45 -43.88 4.10
C PRO A 263 -51.74 -44.44 3.48
N SER A 264 -51.74 -45.72 3.12
CA SER A 264 -52.95 -46.52 3.05
C SER A 264 -53.21 -47.11 4.44
N ASP A 265 -54.26 -46.63 5.08
CA ASP A 265 -55.03 -47.28 6.14
C ASP A 265 -54.27 -47.98 7.28
N ALA A 266 -54.01 -47.24 8.36
CA ALA A 266 -54.38 -47.58 9.74
C ALA A 266 -53.56 -46.77 10.77
N GLU A 267 -54.28 -46.03 11.61
CA GLU A 267 -53.96 -45.55 12.97
C GLU A 267 -52.57 -44.94 13.29
N ASP A 268 -52.62 -43.63 13.53
CA ASP A 268 -51.86 -42.83 14.51
C ASP A 268 -50.59 -43.46 15.11
N THR A 269 -49.41 -43.03 14.63
CA THR A 269 -48.24 -42.64 15.44
C THR A 269 -47.06 -42.22 14.55
N PHE A 270 -46.71 -40.92 14.56
CA PHE A 270 -45.46 -40.44 13.98
C PHE A 270 -44.30 -40.77 14.94
N THR A 271 -43.37 -41.64 14.53
CA THR A 271 -42.08 -41.81 15.23
C THR A 271 -40.94 -41.33 14.33
N ILE A 272 -40.34 -40.19 14.68
CA ILE A 272 -39.11 -39.69 14.04
C ILE A 272 -37.93 -40.47 14.61
N VAL A 273 -37.32 -41.35 13.82
CA VAL A 273 -36.05 -42.00 14.20
C VAL A 273 -34.90 -41.27 13.51
N GLN A 274 -34.20 -40.41 14.26
CA GLN A 274 -32.95 -39.78 13.85
C GLN A 274 -31.84 -40.83 13.85
N LYS A 275 -31.47 -41.37 12.68
CA LYS A 275 -30.32 -42.27 12.56
C LYS A 275 -29.03 -41.45 12.45
N LYS A 276 -28.37 -41.22 13.60
CA LYS A 276 -26.94 -40.84 13.63
C LYS A 276 -26.12 -42.00 13.08
N SER A 277 -25.55 -41.89 11.89
CA SER A 277 -24.47 -42.77 11.44
C SER A 277 -23.13 -42.05 11.63
N PHE A 278 -22.43 -42.48 12.69
CA PHE A 278 -20.98 -42.35 12.85
C PHE A 278 -20.26 -42.86 11.60
N LEU A 279 -19.26 -42.12 11.13
CA LEU A 279 -18.18 -42.68 10.29
C LEU A 279 -16.90 -42.66 11.13
N GLY A 280 -16.58 -43.83 11.66
CA GLY A 280 -15.25 -44.17 12.16
C GLY A 280 -14.32 -44.47 10.99
N LEU A 281 -13.03 -44.23 11.25
CA LEU A 281 -11.88 -44.55 10.42
C LEU A 281 -11.77 -46.07 10.24
N ASP A 282 -11.70 -46.53 8.99
CA ASP A 282 -10.53 -47.19 8.37
C ASP A 282 -10.71 -47.25 6.84
#